data_AF-A0A7C2EIX0-F1
#
_entry.id   AF-A0A7C2EIX0-F1
#
_cell.length_a   1.000
_cell.length_b   1.000
_cell.length_c   1.000
_cell.angle_alpha   90.00
_cell.angle_beta   90.00
_cell.angle_gamma   90.00
#
_symmetry.space_group_name_H-M   'P 1'
#
loop_
_entity.id
_entity.type
_entity.pdbx_description
1 polymer ?
#
loop_
_entity_poly.entity_id
_entity_poly.type
_entity_poly.pdbx_seq_one_letter_code
_entity_poly.pdbx_strand_id
1 'polypeptide(L)'
;MHGRLYSLTDLLKKTLYFFEMLPVKEIASYVRRKMLRDLPLDEVEEKVALCLKQHSCFYCDEKKRWYLNTEGFRANDPFYHLLLKRGQPLSLWELRREEKNKKKKALRPFIEEANLISDGRFVQLDTGMWGLTEWDLDTGQYPLKFLVLKVLRAHPGGLSLNQIVEAVNCWRPVTLQAVEGVLCRFPFFERQGDTWSYSPAAQVAYDAVMKRFLRLLREQKQRYNAEREAWQKRFLALKVQLKELTAAQQQAAAALAEQARYREEYENLRTQFSEKELLL
;
A
#
# COMPACT_ATOMS: atom_id res chain seq x y z
N MET A 1 -24.45 8.27 -8.61
CA MET A 1 -24.99 6.93 -8.31
C MET A 1 -24.04 6.19 -7.39
N HIS A 2 -24.52 5.69 -6.25
CA HIS A 2 -23.67 5.14 -5.19
C HIS A 2 -23.59 3.62 -5.30
N GLY A 3 -22.60 3.11 -6.04
CA GLY A 3 -22.27 1.68 -6.09
C GLY A 3 -20.77 1.49 -5.88
N ARG A 4 -20.37 0.50 -5.08
CA ARG A 4 -18.95 0.16 -4.93
C ARG A 4 -18.49 -0.47 -6.25
N LEU A 5 -17.24 -0.24 -6.63
CA LEU A 5 -16.70 -0.90 -7.83
C LEU A 5 -16.52 -2.39 -7.57
N TYR A 6 -16.84 -3.20 -8.58
CA TYR A 6 -16.81 -4.66 -8.45
C TYR A 6 -15.38 -5.20 -8.36
N SER A 7 -14.47 -4.69 -9.18
CA SER A 7 -13.11 -5.25 -9.31
C SER A 7 -11.99 -4.22 -9.16
N LEU A 8 -10.76 -4.75 -8.98
CA LEU A 8 -9.53 -3.95 -9.05
C LEU A 8 -9.42 -3.23 -10.40
N THR A 9 -9.75 -3.92 -11.49
CA THR A 9 -9.71 -3.39 -12.86
C THR A 9 -10.60 -2.16 -12.99
N ASP A 10 -11.83 -2.20 -12.47
CA ASP A 10 -12.76 -1.06 -12.52
C ASP A 10 -12.25 0.14 -11.71
N LEU A 11 -11.64 -0.13 -10.55
CA LEU A 11 -11.00 0.89 -9.75
C LEU A 11 -9.83 1.55 -10.49
N LEU A 12 -9.01 0.75 -11.17
CA LEU A 12 -7.89 1.23 -11.97
C LEU A 12 -8.37 2.05 -13.16
N LYS A 13 -9.41 1.61 -13.87
CA LYS A 13 -10.04 2.36 -14.97
C LYS A 13 -10.50 3.75 -14.49
N LYS A 14 -11.30 3.83 -13.42
CA LYS A 14 -11.75 5.14 -12.89
C LYS A 14 -10.58 6.03 -12.45
N THR A 15 -9.56 5.43 -11.82
CA THR A 15 -8.40 6.18 -11.32
C THR A 15 -7.57 6.75 -12.48
N LEU A 16 -7.29 5.94 -13.50
CA LEU A 16 -6.53 6.34 -14.67
C LEU A 16 -7.33 7.26 -15.61
N TYR A 17 -8.65 7.10 -15.70
CA TYR A 17 -9.50 8.06 -16.39
C TYR A 17 -9.40 9.45 -15.74
N PHE A 18 -9.45 9.53 -14.41
CA PHE A 18 -9.38 10.82 -13.73
C PHE A 18 -7.98 11.46 -13.78
N PHE A 19 -6.91 10.69 -13.60
CA PHE A 19 -5.55 11.26 -13.56
C PHE A 19 -4.81 11.25 -14.88
N GLU A 20 -5.39 10.63 -15.92
CA GLU A 20 -4.87 10.40 -17.27
C GLU A 20 -3.62 9.49 -17.30
N MET A 21 -2.68 9.72 -16.39
CA MET A 21 -1.40 9.04 -16.31
C MET A 21 -0.91 8.92 -14.86
N LEU A 22 -0.61 7.69 -14.41
CA LEU A 22 -0.01 7.46 -13.09
C LEU A 22 1.03 6.33 -13.10
N PRO A 23 2.10 6.42 -12.29
CA PRO A 23 2.98 5.30 -12.02
C PRO A 23 2.35 4.30 -11.06
N VAL A 24 2.76 3.03 -11.14
CA VAL A 24 2.24 1.92 -10.31
C VAL A 24 2.26 2.25 -8.81
N LYS A 25 3.30 2.94 -8.32
CA LYS A 25 3.45 3.28 -6.90
C LYS A 25 2.37 4.22 -6.38
N GLU A 26 2.00 5.21 -7.18
CA GLU A 26 0.95 6.17 -6.82
C GLU A 26 -0.42 5.48 -6.86
N ILE A 27 -0.65 4.66 -7.88
CA ILE A 27 -1.86 3.84 -8.02
C ILE A 27 -1.99 2.87 -6.83
N ALA A 28 -0.94 2.12 -6.50
CA ALA A 28 -0.94 1.12 -5.42
C ALA A 28 -1.23 1.74 -4.06
N SER A 29 -0.66 2.92 -3.78
CA SER A 29 -0.94 3.68 -2.55
C SER A 29 -2.42 4.04 -2.43
N TYR A 30 -3.07 4.37 -3.55
CA TYR A 30 -4.50 4.67 -3.59
C TYR A 30 -5.36 3.40 -3.48
N VAL A 31 -5.06 2.36 -4.27
CA VAL A 31 -5.75 1.06 -4.26
C VAL A 31 -5.72 0.43 -2.87
N ARG A 32 -4.59 0.49 -2.17
CA ARG A 32 -4.46 -0.01 -0.80
C ARG A 32 -5.44 0.65 0.16
N ARG A 33 -5.64 1.98 0.06
CA ARG A 33 -6.58 2.71 0.92
C ARG A 33 -8.04 2.36 0.61
N LYS A 34 -8.38 2.11 -0.66
CA LYS A 34 -9.76 1.94 -1.11
C LYS A 34 -10.25 0.48 -1.07
N MET A 35 -9.41 -0.50 -1.43
CA MET A 35 -9.84 -1.90 -1.57
C MET A 35 -8.93 -2.92 -0.89
N LEU A 36 -7.60 -2.75 -0.91
CA LEU A 36 -6.63 -3.73 -0.42
C LEU A 36 -5.94 -3.29 0.88
N ARG A 37 -6.72 -2.95 1.91
CA ARG A 37 -6.21 -2.31 3.15
C ARG A 37 -5.29 -3.22 3.96
N ASP A 38 -5.58 -4.52 3.94
CA ASP A 38 -4.92 -5.52 4.79
C ASP A 38 -3.59 -6.00 4.21
N LEU A 39 -3.32 -5.71 2.93
CA LEU A 39 -2.11 -6.14 2.27
C LEU A 39 -0.96 -5.13 2.46
N PRO A 40 0.30 -5.61 2.54
CA PRO A 40 1.45 -4.73 2.52
C PRO A 40 1.55 -4.01 1.17
N LEU A 41 2.16 -2.82 1.18
CA LEU A 41 2.22 -1.97 -0.03
C LEU A 41 2.92 -2.68 -1.20
N ASP A 42 3.96 -3.45 -0.92
CA ASP A 42 4.74 -4.16 -1.94
C ASP A 42 3.89 -5.22 -2.67
N GLU A 43 3.07 -6.00 -1.95
CA GLU A 43 2.13 -6.95 -2.56
C GLU A 43 1.01 -6.24 -3.35
N VAL A 44 0.56 -5.07 -2.90
CA VAL A 44 -0.42 -4.26 -3.65
C VAL A 44 0.20 -3.73 -4.93
N GLU A 45 1.46 -3.27 -4.91
CA GLU A 45 2.18 -2.84 -6.11
C GLU A 45 2.27 -3.96 -7.15
N GLU A 46 2.59 -5.18 -6.72
CA GLU A 46 2.64 -6.36 -7.59
C GLU A 46 1.28 -6.69 -8.20
N LYS A 47 0.22 -6.74 -7.38
CA LYS A 47 -1.15 -7.01 -7.87
C LYS A 47 -1.64 -5.96 -8.85
N VAL A 48 -1.35 -4.69 -8.58
CA VAL A 48 -1.69 -3.58 -9.50
C VAL A 48 -0.90 -3.72 -10.79
N ALA A 49 0.41 -3.99 -10.73
CA ALA A 49 1.23 -4.17 -11.92
C ALA A 49 0.78 -5.37 -12.77
N LEU A 50 0.38 -6.47 -12.14
CA LEU A 50 -0.16 -7.65 -12.82
C LEU A 50 -1.48 -7.32 -13.53
N CYS A 51 -2.42 -6.69 -12.82
CA CYS A 51 -3.72 -6.30 -13.36
C CYS A 51 -3.59 -5.35 -14.55
N LEU A 52 -2.70 -4.35 -14.45
CA LEU A 52 -2.42 -3.41 -15.54
C LEU A 52 -1.84 -4.12 -16.78
N LYS A 53 -1.02 -5.15 -16.61
CA LYS A 53 -0.47 -5.92 -17.74
C LYS A 53 -1.48 -6.91 -18.34
N GLN A 54 -2.42 -7.39 -17.54
CA GLN A 54 -3.35 -8.44 -17.94
C GLN A 54 -4.47 -7.92 -18.85
N HIS A 55 -4.89 -6.66 -18.69
CA HIS A 55 -6.02 -6.09 -19.42
C HIS A 55 -5.56 -5.14 -20.52
N SER A 56 -6.07 -5.33 -21.75
CA SER A 56 -5.74 -4.53 -22.93
C SER A 56 -6.25 -3.09 -22.90
N CYS A 57 -7.14 -2.75 -21.95
CA CYS A 57 -7.54 -1.36 -21.73
C CYS A 57 -6.43 -0.49 -21.13
N PHE A 58 -5.35 -1.07 -20.63
CA PHE A 58 -4.23 -0.32 -20.08
C PHE A 58 -3.00 -0.42 -20.98
N TYR A 59 -2.27 0.68 -21.09
CA TYR A 59 -0.99 0.71 -21.78
C TYR A 59 0.05 1.48 -20.99
N CYS A 60 1.32 1.13 -21.21
CA CYS A 60 2.46 1.70 -20.50
C CYS A 60 3.34 2.47 -21.48
N ASP A 61 3.70 3.69 -21.12
CA ASP A 61 4.65 4.55 -21.84
C ASP A 61 6.11 4.21 -21.45
N GLU A 62 7.08 4.71 -22.22
CA GLU A 62 8.53 4.53 -22.03
C GLU A 62 8.98 4.95 -20.62
N LYS A 63 8.31 5.96 -20.04
CA LYS A 63 8.56 6.45 -18.68
C LYS A 63 7.92 5.60 -17.57
N LYS A 64 7.44 4.38 -17.87
CA LYS A 64 6.77 3.47 -16.93
C LYS A 64 5.50 4.05 -16.28
N ARG A 65 4.79 4.89 -17.03
CA ARG A 65 3.50 5.48 -16.63
C ARG A 65 2.38 4.73 -17.34
N TRP A 66 1.32 4.46 -16.60
CA TRP A 66 0.16 3.74 -17.12
C TRP A 66 -0.96 4.70 -17.48
N TYR A 67 -1.66 4.35 -18.55
CA TYR A 67 -2.75 5.10 -19.13
C TYR A 67 -3.93 4.17 -19.37
N LEU A 68 -5.12 4.76 -19.45
CA LEU A 68 -6.33 4.07 -19.87
C LEU A 68 -6.59 4.36 -21.35
N ASN A 69 -6.84 3.32 -22.14
CA ASN A 69 -7.37 3.47 -23.49
C ASN A 69 -8.88 3.72 -23.41
N THR A 70 -9.30 4.92 -23.79
CA THR A 70 -10.71 5.35 -23.80
C THR A 70 -11.39 5.20 -25.16
N GLU A 71 -10.66 4.82 -26.21
CA GLU A 71 -11.24 4.59 -27.55
C GLU A 71 -12.21 3.40 -27.51
N GLY A 72 -11.86 2.39 -26.70
CA GLY A 72 -12.65 1.17 -26.52
C GLY A 72 -12.77 0.32 -27.79
N PHE A 73 -13.60 -0.72 -27.72
CA PHE A 73 -13.81 -1.63 -28.86
C PHE A 73 -15.07 -1.24 -29.64
N ARG A 74 -14.96 -1.18 -30.97
CA ARG A 74 -16.09 -0.89 -31.87
C ARG A 74 -17.28 -1.84 -31.68
N ALA A 75 -17.02 -3.08 -31.29
CA ALA A 75 -18.06 -4.07 -30.99
C ALA A 75 -18.98 -3.65 -29.83
N ASN A 76 -18.48 -2.82 -28.90
CA ASN A 76 -19.21 -2.35 -27.74
C ASN A 76 -19.90 -0.99 -27.95
N ASP A 77 -19.70 -0.33 -29.10
CA ASP A 77 -20.27 1.00 -29.38
C ASP A 77 -21.80 1.05 -29.27
N PRO A 78 -22.58 0.05 -29.72
CA PRO A 78 -24.03 0.09 -29.55
C PRO A 78 -24.44 0.06 -28.06
N PHE A 79 -23.68 -0.63 -27.22
CA PHE A 79 -23.91 -0.66 -25.77
C PHE A 79 -23.51 0.66 -25.10
N TYR A 80 -22.39 1.25 -25.54
CA TYR A 80 -21.96 2.58 -25.13
C TYR A 80 -23.04 3.63 -25.42
N HIS A 81 -23.57 3.67 -26.65
CA HIS A 81 -24.65 4.59 -27.02
C HIS A 81 -25.95 4.32 -26.26
N LEU A 82 -26.24 3.05 -25.94
CA LEU A 82 -27.40 2.71 -25.11
C LEU A 82 -27.28 3.27 -23.69
N LEU A 83 -26.10 3.13 -23.07
CA LEU A 83 -25.82 3.71 -21.76
C LEU A 83 -25.92 5.24 -21.79
N LEU A 84 -25.32 5.90 -22.78
CA LEU A 84 -25.44 7.35 -22.97
C LEU A 84 -26.90 7.80 -23.10
N LYS A 85 -27.71 7.09 -23.90
CA LYS A 85 -29.13 7.42 -24.09
C LYS A 85 -29.97 7.22 -22.82
N ARG A 86 -29.66 6.19 -22.03
CA ARG A 86 -30.38 5.88 -20.79
C ARG A 86 -29.92 6.74 -19.61
N GLY A 87 -28.68 7.21 -19.61
CA GLY A 87 -28.09 8.03 -18.54
C GLY A 87 -27.97 7.32 -17.18
N GLN A 88 -28.08 5.99 -17.16
CA GLN A 88 -28.02 5.19 -15.94
C GLN A 88 -27.34 3.84 -16.19
N PRO A 89 -26.72 3.23 -15.16
CA PRO A 89 -26.16 1.90 -15.26
C PRO A 89 -27.22 0.87 -15.68
N LEU A 90 -26.80 -0.18 -16.40
CA LEU A 90 -27.71 -1.24 -16.87
C LEU A 90 -27.17 -2.63 -16.55
N SER A 91 -28.07 -3.56 -16.24
CA SER A 91 -27.72 -4.97 -16.09
C SER A 91 -27.74 -5.67 -17.44
N LEU A 92 -26.69 -6.45 -17.75
CA LEU A 92 -26.69 -7.31 -18.93
C LEU A 92 -27.78 -8.38 -18.89
N TRP A 93 -28.13 -8.85 -17.68
CA TRP A 93 -29.21 -9.82 -17.49
C TRP A 93 -30.57 -9.24 -17.84
N GLU A 94 -30.84 -7.99 -17.45
CA GLU A 94 -32.09 -7.31 -17.79
C GLU A 94 -32.21 -7.09 -19.30
N LEU A 95 -31.10 -6.74 -19.96
CA LEU A 95 -31.05 -6.57 -21.42
C LEU A 95 -31.33 -7.86 -22.17
N ARG A 96 -30.72 -8.98 -21.76
CA ARG A 96 -31.00 -10.32 -22.33
C ARG A 96 -32.45 -10.76 -22.11
N ARG A 97 -33.08 -10.36 -21.00
CA ARG A 97 -34.49 -10.69 -20.71
C ARG A 97 -35.45 -9.87 -21.57
N GLU A 98 -35.16 -8.58 -21.79
CA GLU A 98 -35.94 -7.75 -22.71
C GLU A 98 -35.88 -8.25 -24.17
N GLU A 99 -34.75 -8.83 -24.58
CA GLU A 99 -34.56 -9.41 -25.92
C GLU A 99 -35.48 -10.60 -26.19
N LYS A 100 -35.67 -11.48 -25.20
CA LYS A 100 -36.56 -12.65 -25.35
C LYS A 100 -38.03 -12.26 -25.57
N ASN A 101 -38.45 -11.11 -25.06
CA ASN A 101 -39.83 -10.65 -25.15
C ASN A 101 -40.15 -9.86 -26.43
N LYS A 102 -39.15 -9.40 -27.18
CA LYS A 102 -39.35 -8.66 -28.44
C LYS A 102 -38.92 -9.51 -29.63
N LYS A 103 -39.88 -10.05 -30.39
CA LYS A 103 -39.70 -10.83 -31.64
C LYS A 103 -39.03 -10.06 -32.81
N LYS A 104 -38.27 -8.98 -32.56
CA LYS A 104 -37.51 -8.26 -33.59
C LYS A 104 -36.06 -8.74 -33.58
N LYS A 105 -35.75 -9.67 -34.48
CA LYS A 105 -34.41 -10.22 -34.79
C LYS A 105 -33.44 -9.21 -35.44
N ALA A 106 -33.45 -7.94 -35.03
CA ALA A 106 -32.62 -6.92 -35.65
C ALA A 106 -31.77 -6.17 -34.61
N LEU A 107 -30.47 -6.42 -34.67
CA LEU A 107 -29.36 -5.58 -34.18
C LEU A 107 -29.38 -5.23 -32.68
N ARG A 108 -29.07 -6.19 -31.81
CA ARG A 108 -28.34 -5.87 -30.57
C ARG A 108 -27.09 -6.74 -30.49
N PRO A 109 -25.90 -6.15 -30.24
CA PRO A 109 -24.65 -6.89 -30.24
C PRO A 109 -24.69 -7.95 -29.14
N PHE A 110 -24.12 -9.12 -29.42
CA PHE A 110 -23.82 -10.09 -28.38
C PHE A 110 -22.76 -9.47 -27.47
N ILE A 111 -23.19 -8.98 -26.31
CA ILE A 111 -22.31 -8.33 -25.34
C ILE A 111 -21.71 -9.40 -24.44
N GLU A 112 -20.42 -9.65 -24.62
CA GLU A 112 -19.63 -10.51 -23.75
C GLU A 112 -19.04 -9.70 -22.60
N GLU A 113 -19.22 -10.19 -21.37
CA GLU A 113 -18.68 -9.54 -20.16
C GLU A 113 -17.15 -9.38 -20.23
N ALA A 114 -16.44 -10.39 -20.73
CA ALA A 114 -14.99 -10.34 -20.89
C ALA A 114 -14.51 -9.18 -21.80
N ASN A 115 -15.30 -8.85 -22.83
CA ASN A 115 -15.00 -7.76 -23.75
C ASN A 115 -15.27 -6.39 -23.11
N LEU A 116 -16.26 -6.28 -22.22
CA LEU A 116 -16.51 -5.05 -21.45
C LEU A 116 -15.46 -4.84 -20.35
N ILE A 117 -14.99 -5.91 -19.69
CA ILE A 117 -13.88 -5.84 -18.72
C ILE A 117 -12.63 -5.31 -19.42
N SER A 118 -12.38 -5.74 -20.65
CA SER A 118 -11.20 -5.33 -21.41
C SER A 118 -11.35 -3.97 -22.11
N ASP A 119 -12.55 -3.38 -22.14
CA ASP A 119 -12.81 -2.06 -22.72
C ASP A 119 -12.74 -0.97 -21.63
N GLY A 120 -11.90 0.04 -21.84
CA GLY A 120 -11.64 1.10 -20.86
C GLY A 120 -12.81 2.04 -20.61
N ARG A 121 -13.83 2.05 -21.48
CA ARG A 121 -15.01 2.93 -21.36
C ARG A 121 -16.04 2.45 -20.33
N PHE A 122 -15.99 1.17 -19.96
CA PHE A 122 -16.99 0.56 -19.08
C PHE A 122 -16.41 0.15 -17.73
N VAL A 123 -17.24 0.25 -16.70
CA VAL A 123 -16.95 -0.23 -15.35
C VAL A 123 -18.12 -1.04 -14.82
N GLN A 124 -17.80 -2.09 -14.07
CA GLN A 124 -18.80 -2.89 -13.37
C GLN A 124 -18.97 -2.42 -11.92
N LEU A 125 -20.23 -2.25 -11.52
CA LEU A 125 -20.62 -1.98 -10.14
C LEU A 125 -20.81 -3.29 -9.39
N ASP A 126 -20.66 -3.25 -8.07
CA ASP A 126 -20.89 -4.35 -7.14
C ASP A 126 -22.28 -4.98 -7.25
N THR A 127 -23.28 -4.20 -7.67
CA THR A 127 -24.64 -4.66 -7.97
C THR A 127 -24.75 -5.51 -9.25
N GLY A 128 -23.65 -5.72 -9.99
CA GLY A 128 -23.63 -6.40 -11.28
C GLY A 128 -24.07 -5.53 -12.46
N MET A 129 -24.34 -4.25 -12.21
CA MET A 129 -24.70 -3.25 -13.22
C MET A 129 -23.46 -2.70 -13.92
N TRP A 130 -23.60 -2.37 -15.20
CA TRP A 130 -22.54 -1.78 -16.00
C TRP A 130 -22.80 -0.30 -16.24
N GLY A 131 -21.78 0.52 -16.01
CA GLY A 131 -21.81 1.96 -16.25
C GLY A 131 -20.60 2.42 -17.06
N LEU A 132 -20.58 3.71 -17.39
CA LEU A 132 -19.44 4.32 -18.05
C LEU A 132 -18.37 4.73 -17.04
N THR A 133 -17.10 4.61 -17.41
CA THR A 133 -15.96 4.99 -16.57
C THR A 133 -15.99 6.46 -16.17
N GLU A 134 -16.52 7.30 -17.05
CA GLU A 134 -16.70 8.75 -16.84
C GLU A 134 -17.78 9.10 -15.82
N TRP A 135 -18.71 8.18 -15.53
CA TRP A 135 -19.78 8.43 -14.57
C TRP A 135 -19.31 8.29 -13.14
N ASP A 136 -19.75 9.21 -12.28
CA ASP A 136 -19.51 9.23 -10.84
C ASP A 136 -18.02 9.00 -10.51
N LEU A 137 -17.19 9.94 -10.94
CA LEU A 137 -15.81 10.02 -10.46
C LEU A 137 -15.87 10.51 -9.01
N ASP A 138 -15.48 9.67 -8.05
CA ASP A 138 -15.35 10.01 -6.62
C ASP A 138 -14.18 10.99 -6.39
N THR A 139 -14.21 12.15 -7.04
CA THR A 139 -13.09 13.09 -7.08
C THR A 139 -12.73 13.62 -5.70
N GLY A 140 -13.72 13.73 -4.81
CA GLY A 140 -13.54 14.11 -3.40
C GLY A 140 -12.72 13.13 -2.55
N GLN A 141 -12.58 11.86 -2.97
CA GLN A 141 -11.80 10.86 -2.24
C GLN A 141 -10.30 10.93 -2.55
N TYR A 142 -9.90 11.63 -3.62
CA TYR A 142 -8.50 11.72 -3.97
C TYR A 142 -7.73 12.62 -2.99
N PRO A 143 -6.46 12.27 -2.67
CA PRO A 143 -5.61 13.14 -1.86
C PRO A 143 -5.44 14.51 -2.52
N LEU A 144 -5.54 15.58 -1.72
CA LEU A 144 -5.49 16.97 -2.19
C LEU A 144 -4.28 17.27 -3.09
N LYS A 145 -3.11 16.70 -2.76
CA LYS A 145 -1.90 16.75 -3.59
C LYS A 145 -2.17 16.44 -5.06
N PHE A 146 -2.92 15.37 -5.34
CA PHE A 146 -3.15 14.93 -6.71
C PHE A 146 -4.16 15.80 -7.44
N LEU A 147 -5.13 16.38 -6.73
CA LEU A 147 -6.05 17.36 -7.29
C LEU A 147 -5.29 18.63 -7.70
N VAL A 148 -4.45 19.17 -6.81
CA VAL A 148 -3.57 20.32 -7.09
C VAL A 148 -2.63 20.02 -8.26
N LEU A 149 -2.02 18.84 -8.27
CA LEU A 149 -1.14 18.40 -9.34
C LEU A 149 -1.85 18.35 -10.70
N LYS A 150 -3.11 17.86 -10.74
CA LYS A 150 -3.91 17.82 -11.96
C LYS A 150 -4.18 19.23 -12.50
N VAL A 151 -4.59 20.15 -11.62
CA VAL A 151 -4.84 21.56 -11.99
C VAL A 151 -3.60 22.22 -12.57
N LEU A 152 -2.44 22.06 -11.92
CA LEU A 152 -1.19 22.68 -12.35
C LEU A 152 -0.58 22.01 -13.60
N ARG A 153 -0.85 20.72 -13.84
CA ARG A 153 -0.46 20.07 -15.10
C ARG A 153 -1.26 20.60 -16.30
N ALA A 154 -2.54 20.90 -16.11
CA ALA A 154 -3.37 21.51 -17.14
C ALA A 154 -2.96 22.96 -17.44
N HIS A 155 -2.28 23.63 -16.50
CA HIS A 155 -1.87 25.04 -16.62
C HIS A 155 -0.35 25.19 -16.42
N PRO A 156 0.48 24.84 -17.42
CA PRO A 156 1.94 24.89 -17.29
C PRO A 156 2.49 26.32 -17.05
N GLY A 157 1.73 27.35 -17.43
CA GLY A 157 2.06 28.75 -17.14
C GLY A 157 1.86 29.17 -15.68
N GLY A 158 1.36 28.26 -14.84
CA GLY A 158 1.09 28.50 -13.43
C GLY A 158 -0.24 29.20 -13.17
N LEU A 159 -0.68 29.13 -11.92
CA LEU A 159 -1.94 29.70 -11.45
C LEU A 159 -1.74 30.38 -10.10
N SER A 160 -2.52 31.42 -9.82
CA SER A 160 -2.56 32.01 -8.47
C SER A 160 -3.18 31.03 -7.48
N LEU A 161 -2.89 31.21 -6.19
CA LEU A 161 -3.42 30.34 -5.13
C LEU A 161 -4.94 30.28 -5.13
N ASN A 162 -5.61 31.42 -5.36
CA ASN A 162 -7.07 31.50 -5.41
C ASN A 162 -7.64 30.71 -6.59
N GLN A 163 -7.03 30.81 -7.77
CA GLN A 163 -7.46 30.05 -8.95
C GLN A 163 -7.30 28.53 -8.76
N ILE A 164 -6.25 28.10 -8.06
CA ILE A 164 -6.06 26.68 -7.73
C ILE A 164 -7.15 26.21 -6.77
N VAL A 165 -7.46 27.01 -5.75
CA VAL A 165 -8.53 26.71 -4.77
C VAL A 165 -9.88 26.61 -5.47
N GLU A 166 -10.21 27.56 -6.35
CA GLU A 166 -11.44 27.54 -7.16
C GLU A 166 -11.53 26.29 -8.04
N ALA A 167 -10.47 25.95 -8.76
CA ALA A 167 -10.43 24.77 -9.61
C ALA A 167 -10.57 23.46 -8.83
N VAL A 168 -9.95 23.36 -7.65
CA VAL A 168 -10.07 22.18 -6.78
C VAL A 168 -11.45 22.11 -6.10
N ASN A 169 -12.05 23.25 -5.77
CA ASN A 169 -13.38 23.33 -5.17
C ASN A 169 -14.48 22.74 -6.05
N CYS A 170 -14.30 22.71 -7.38
CA CYS A 170 -15.17 22.00 -8.31
C CYS A 170 -15.24 20.48 -8.06
N TRP A 171 -14.22 19.91 -7.40
CA TRP A 171 -14.15 18.48 -7.08
C TRP A 171 -14.34 18.19 -5.59
N ARG A 172 -13.76 19.05 -4.74
CA ARG A 172 -13.79 18.87 -3.30
C ARG A 172 -13.71 20.23 -2.61
N PRO A 173 -14.61 20.54 -1.66
CA PRO A 173 -14.50 21.75 -0.87
C PRO A 173 -13.19 21.72 -0.07
N VAL A 174 -12.35 22.74 -0.29
CA VAL A 174 -11.03 22.90 0.31
C VAL A 174 -10.82 24.34 0.75
N THR A 175 -10.02 24.51 1.80
CA THR A 175 -9.61 25.82 2.30
C THR A 175 -8.31 26.27 1.62
N LEU A 176 -8.12 27.59 1.55
CA LEU A 176 -6.92 28.21 0.99
C LEU A 176 -5.65 27.72 1.69
N GLN A 177 -5.68 27.63 3.03
CA GLN A 177 -4.57 27.10 3.83
C GLN A 177 -4.25 25.63 3.54
N ALA A 178 -5.24 24.81 3.22
CA ALA A 178 -5.00 23.40 2.90
C ALA A 178 -4.27 23.23 1.56
N VAL A 179 -4.64 24.04 0.56
CA VAL A 179 -3.97 24.06 -0.74
C VAL A 179 -2.56 24.63 -0.61
N GLU A 180 -2.40 25.75 0.11
CA GLU A 180 -1.09 26.34 0.38
C GLU A 180 -0.17 25.38 1.13
N GLY A 181 -0.68 24.70 2.16
CA GLY A 181 0.07 23.70 2.91
C GLY A 181 0.54 22.53 2.05
N VAL A 182 -0.21 22.16 1.00
CA VAL A 182 0.23 21.16 0.02
C VAL A 182 1.32 21.72 -0.89
N LEU A 183 1.13 22.93 -1.41
CA LEU A 183 2.09 23.59 -2.30
C LEU A 183 3.46 23.77 -1.61
N CYS A 184 3.47 24.30 -0.38
CA CYS A 184 4.68 24.51 0.40
C CYS A 184 5.35 23.20 0.87
N ARG A 185 4.59 22.11 1.00
CA ARG A 185 5.12 20.82 1.48
C ARG A 185 5.96 20.10 0.43
N PHE A 186 5.70 20.32 -0.86
CA PHE A 186 6.33 19.55 -1.92
C PHE A 186 7.21 20.45 -2.79
N PRO A 187 8.53 20.17 -2.88
CA PRO A 187 9.48 21.03 -3.59
C PRO A 187 9.27 21.16 -5.11
N PHE A 188 8.44 20.33 -5.71
CA PHE A 188 8.13 20.37 -7.14
C PHE A 188 6.96 21.29 -7.49
N PHE A 189 6.36 21.93 -6.50
CA PHE A 189 5.50 23.09 -6.70
C PHE A 189 6.35 24.34 -6.49
N GLU A 190 6.60 25.05 -7.58
CA GLU A 190 7.45 26.23 -7.58
C GLU A 190 6.58 27.47 -7.52
N ARG A 191 6.97 28.44 -6.69
CA ARG A 191 6.31 29.74 -6.63
C ARG A 191 7.13 30.75 -7.43
N GLN A 192 6.54 31.26 -8.51
CA GLN A 192 7.13 32.30 -9.35
C GLN A 192 6.32 33.59 -9.13
N GLY A 193 6.77 34.42 -8.18
CA GLY A 193 6.00 35.61 -7.77
C GLY A 193 4.72 35.22 -7.03
N ASP A 194 3.57 35.51 -7.65
CA ASP A 194 2.22 35.22 -7.14
C ASP A 194 1.58 33.98 -7.78
N THR A 195 2.26 33.35 -8.76
CA THR A 195 1.78 32.14 -9.40
C THR A 195 2.54 30.92 -8.90
N TRP A 196 1.83 29.80 -8.84
CA TRP A 196 2.38 28.48 -8.57
C TRP A 196 2.40 27.66 -9.84
N SER A 197 3.53 27.01 -10.12
CA SER A 197 3.70 26.12 -11.26
C SER A 197 4.16 24.74 -10.80
N TYR A 198 3.97 23.74 -11.65
CA TYR A 198 4.42 22.38 -11.42
C TYR A 198 5.66 22.10 -12.28
N SER A 199 6.75 21.68 -11.64
CA SER A 199 8.02 21.35 -12.29
C SER A 199 8.22 19.82 -12.32
N PRO A 200 8.07 19.17 -13.49
CA PRO A 200 8.27 17.72 -13.60
C PRO A 200 9.70 17.29 -13.26
N ALA A 201 10.69 18.13 -13.60
CA ALA A 201 12.10 17.85 -13.31
C ALA A 201 12.37 17.86 -11.79
N ALA A 202 11.82 18.83 -11.07
CA ALA A 202 11.90 18.89 -9.61
C ALA A 202 11.23 17.67 -8.95
N GLN A 203 10.11 17.18 -9.51
CA GLN A 203 9.46 15.98 -8.99
C GLN A 203 10.38 14.75 -9.11
N VAL A 204 11.00 14.54 -10.28
CA VAL A 204 11.91 13.40 -10.49
C VAL A 204 13.11 13.45 -9.54
N ALA A 205 13.70 14.64 -9.35
CA ALA A 205 14.80 14.83 -8.41
C ALA A 205 14.37 14.54 -6.96
N TYR A 206 13.22 15.07 -6.55
CA TYR A 206 12.66 14.82 -5.22
C TYR A 206 12.40 13.32 -4.98
N ASP A 207 11.80 12.63 -5.95
CA ASP A 207 11.51 11.20 -5.86
C ASP A 207 12.80 10.37 -5.76
N ALA A 208 13.87 10.76 -6.48
CA ALA A 208 15.17 10.11 -6.40
C ALA A 208 15.83 10.29 -5.01
N VAL A 209 15.83 11.51 -4.47
CA VAL A 209 16.36 11.81 -3.13
C VAL A 209 15.56 11.08 -2.06
N MET A 210 14.23 11.13 -2.14
CA MET A 210 13.34 10.43 -1.20
C MET A 210 13.57 8.92 -1.23
N LYS A 211 13.73 8.32 -2.42
CA LYS A 211 14.06 6.89 -2.55
C LYS A 211 15.37 6.54 -1.88
N ARG A 212 16.41 7.39 -2.00
CA ARG A 212 17.70 7.18 -1.32
C ARG A 212 17.56 7.31 0.19
N PHE A 213 16.86 8.33 0.66
CA PHE A 213 16.63 8.58 2.08
C PHE A 213 15.87 7.41 2.75
N LEU A 214 14.78 6.95 2.13
CA LEU A 214 14.01 5.80 2.63
C LEU A 214 14.84 4.52 2.66
N ARG A 215 15.76 4.33 1.71
CA ARG A 215 16.66 3.18 1.70
C ARG A 215 17.62 3.22 2.89
N LEU A 216 18.27 4.36 3.12
CA LEU A 216 19.17 4.54 4.26
C LEU A 216 18.45 4.32 5.60
N LEU A 217 17.23 4.81 5.75
CA LEU A 217 16.42 4.56 6.94
C LEU A 217 16.10 3.07 7.15
N ARG A 218 15.78 2.34 6.07
CA ARG A 218 15.54 0.89 6.15
C ARG A 218 16.80 0.14 6.57
N GLU A 219 17.93 0.47 5.97
CA GLU A 219 19.23 -0.12 6.33
C GLU A 219 19.59 0.16 7.79
N GLN A 220 19.39 1.40 8.26
CA GLN A 220 19.64 1.76 9.66
C GLN A 220 18.72 0.98 10.61
N LYS A 221 17.43 0.86 10.28
CA LYS A 221 16.48 0.07 11.06
C LYS A 221 16.86 -1.42 11.09
N GLN A 222 17.32 -1.98 9.98
CA GLN A 222 17.79 -3.36 9.91
C GLN A 222 19.04 -3.59 10.77
N ARG A 223 20.02 -2.68 10.71
CA ARG A 223 21.21 -2.73 11.56
C ARG A 223 20.84 -2.70 13.04
N TYR A 224 19.99 -1.75 13.42
CA TYR A 224 19.51 -1.64 14.80
C TYR A 224 18.81 -2.91 15.29
N ASN A 225 17.95 -3.50 14.46
CA ASN A 225 17.29 -4.76 14.81
C ASN A 225 18.28 -5.91 14.97
N ALA A 226 19.25 -6.04 14.05
CA ALA A 226 20.27 -7.08 14.11
C ALA A 226 21.17 -6.93 15.35
N GLU A 227 21.56 -5.71 15.70
CA GLU A 227 22.31 -5.43 16.93
C GLU A 227 21.51 -5.80 18.18
N ARG A 228 20.21 -5.45 18.21
CA ARG A 228 19.32 -5.80 19.31
C ARG A 228 19.18 -7.32 19.47
N GLU A 229 19.02 -8.05 18.38
CA GLU A 229 18.95 -9.52 18.39
C GLU A 229 20.27 -10.15 18.85
N ALA A 230 21.42 -9.62 18.39
CA ALA A 230 22.74 -10.07 18.82
C ALA A 230 22.94 -9.84 20.33
N TRP A 231 22.53 -8.68 20.84
CA TRP A 231 22.54 -8.39 22.27
C TRP A 231 21.64 -9.31 23.08
N GLN A 232 20.43 -9.59 22.60
CA GLN A 232 19.52 -10.54 23.24
C GLN A 232 20.12 -11.94 23.32
N LYS A 233 20.74 -12.42 22.23
CA LYS A 233 21.44 -13.72 22.22
C LYS A 233 22.60 -13.76 23.22
N ARG A 234 23.43 -12.72 23.26
CA ARG A 234 24.54 -12.60 24.23
C ARG A 234 24.03 -12.59 25.67
N PHE A 235 22.98 -11.82 25.95
CA PHE A 235 22.37 -11.75 27.27
C PHE A 235 21.85 -13.12 27.73
N LEU A 236 21.16 -13.85 26.85
CA LEU A 236 20.69 -15.21 27.15
C LEU A 236 21.85 -16.18 27.40
N ALA A 237 22.91 -16.12 26.59
CA ALA A 237 24.10 -16.96 26.80
C ALA A 237 24.78 -16.69 28.14
N LEU A 238 25.00 -15.41 28.49
CA LEU A 238 25.56 -15.01 29.78
C LEU A 238 24.68 -15.45 30.96
N LYS A 239 23.36 -15.38 30.80
CA LYS A 239 22.41 -15.85 31.83
C LYS A 239 22.49 -17.35 32.06
N VAL A 240 22.72 -18.15 31.01
CA VAL A 240 22.94 -19.60 31.12
C VAL A 240 24.26 -19.88 31.84
N GLN A 241 25.35 -19.24 31.41
CA GLN A 241 26.66 -19.38 32.06
C GLN A 241 26.63 -19.01 33.54
N LEU A 242 25.92 -17.93 33.90
CA LEU A 242 25.79 -17.53 35.31
C LEU A 242 25.07 -18.61 36.12
N LYS A 243 24.00 -19.21 35.59
CA LYS A 243 23.29 -20.33 36.24
C LYS A 243 24.19 -21.55 36.44
N GLU A 244 24.98 -21.91 35.42
CA GLU A 244 25.93 -23.02 35.50
C GLU A 244 27.01 -22.76 36.54
N LEU A 245 27.58 -21.55 36.59
CA LEU A 245 28.57 -21.15 37.58
C LEU A 245 27.99 -21.17 39.00
N THR A 246 26.77 -20.70 39.18
CA THR A 246 26.10 -20.73 40.49
C THR A 246 25.81 -22.18 40.94
N ALA A 247 25.38 -23.05 40.02
CA ALA A 247 25.22 -24.47 40.31
C ALA A 247 26.55 -25.14 40.67
N ALA A 248 27.62 -24.86 39.92
CA ALA A 248 28.96 -25.39 40.19
C ALA A 248 29.51 -24.91 41.55
N GLN A 249 29.31 -23.63 41.89
CA GLN A 249 29.67 -23.09 43.21
C GLN A 249 28.91 -23.77 44.35
N GLN A 250 27.60 -24.01 44.18
CA GLN A 250 26.80 -24.73 45.17
C GLN A 250 27.29 -26.17 45.36
N GLN A 251 27.60 -26.87 44.27
CA GLN A 251 28.15 -28.23 44.34
C GLN A 251 29.53 -28.26 45.00
N ALA A 252 30.42 -27.32 44.65
CA ALA A 252 31.74 -27.21 45.28
C ALA A 252 31.64 -26.91 46.78
N ALA A 253 30.74 -26.00 47.17
CA ALA A 253 30.49 -25.70 48.57
C ALA A 253 29.96 -26.92 49.34
N ALA A 254 29.04 -27.69 48.74
CA ALA A 254 28.52 -28.92 49.34
C ALA A 254 29.63 -29.97 49.51
N ALA A 255 30.48 -30.19 48.50
CA ALA A 255 31.59 -31.13 48.58
C ALA A 255 32.63 -30.74 49.65
N LEU A 256 32.92 -29.44 49.80
CA LEU A 256 33.80 -28.94 50.86
C LEU A 256 33.19 -29.17 52.25
N ALA A 257 31.87 -28.98 52.41
CA ALA A 257 31.18 -29.24 53.65
C ALA A 257 31.19 -30.74 54.03
N GLU A 258 31.01 -31.63 53.06
CA GLU A 258 31.15 -33.08 53.29
C GLU A 258 32.58 -33.46 53.68
N GLN A 259 33.60 -32.93 53.00
CA GLN A 259 35.00 -33.16 53.38
C GLN A 259 35.31 -32.68 54.80
N ALA A 260 34.75 -31.53 55.21
CA ALA A 260 34.92 -31.03 56.57
C ALA A 260 34.30 -32.00 57.60
N ARG A 261 33.09 -32.51 57.35
CA ARG A 261 32.44 -33.50 58.21
C ARG A 261 33.25 -34.79 58.33
N TYR A 262 33.74 -35.33 57.21
CA TYR A 262 34.59 -36.53 57.24
C TYR A 262 35.88 -36.32 58.03
N ARG A 263 36.48 -35.12 57.96
CA ARG A 263 37.66 -34.78 58.77
C ARG A 263 37.33 -34.71 60.25
N GLU A 264 36.23 -34.08 60.62
CA GLU A 264 35.75 -34.03 62.01
C GLU A 264 35.46 -35.44 62.55
N GLU A 265 34.77 -36.29 61.79
CA GLU A 265 34.52 -37.69 62.15
C GLU A 265 35.82 -38.49 62.33
N TYR A 266 36.79 -38.30 61.43
CA TYR A 266 38.09 -38.96 61.52
C TYR A 266 38.88 -38.49 62.76
N GLU A 267 38.89 -37.19 63.05
CA GLU A 267 39.53 -36.64 64.25
C GLU A 267 38.86 -37.18 65.51
N ASN A 268 37.52 -37.22 65.57
CA ASN A 268 36.78 -37.81 66.68
C ASN A 268 37.13 -39.28 66.90
N LEU A 269 37.14 -40.11 65.84
CA LEU A 269 37.55 -41.51 65.95
C LEU A 269 39.00 -41.64 66.42
N ARG A 270 39.91 -40.82 65.88
CA ARG A 270 41.31 -40.81 66.30
C ARG A 270 41.46 -40.47 67.79
N THR A 271 40.72 -39.49 68.30
CA THR A 271 40.71 -39.17 69.73
C THR A 271 40.21 -40.35 70.56
N GLN A 272 39.12 -40.99 70.17
CA GLN A 272 38.59 -42.19 70.86
C GLN A 272 39.58 -43.36 70.86
N PHE A 273 40.31 -43.58 69.77
CA PHE A 273 41.37 -44.60 69.73
C PHE A 273 42.52 -44.24 70.67
N SER A 274 42.98 -42.99 70.67
CA SER A 274 44.05 -42.56 71.59
C SER A 274 43.63 -42.63 73.07
N GLU A 275 42.37 -42.35 73.39
CA GLU A 275 41.82 -42.50 74.74
C GLU A 275 41.75 -43.97 75.16
N LYS A 276 41.38 -44.88 74.24
CA LYS A 276 41.40 -46.32 74.51
C LYS A 276 42.81 -46.87 74.71
N GLU A 277 43.80 -46.40 73.94
CA GLU A 277 45.20 -46.80 74.11
C GLU A 277 45.79 -46.33 75.45
N LEU A 278 45.29 -45.23 76.02
CA LEU A 278 45.67 -44.73 77.35
C LEU A 278 45.06 -45.51 78.52
N LEU A 279 44.03 -46.33 78.27
CA LEU A 279 43.30 -47.11 79.28
C LEU A 279 43.74 -48.59 79.37
N LEU A 280 44.69 -49.01 78.53
CA LEU A 280 45.32 -50.34 78.51
C LEU A 280 46.75 -50.27 79.07
#